data_AF-A0A957T8E1-F1
#
_entry.id   AF-A0A957T8E1-F1
#
_cell.length_a   1.000
_cell.length_b   1.000
_cell.length_c   1.000
_cell.angle_alpha   90.00
_cell.angle_beta   90.00
_cell.angle_gamma   90.00
#
_symmetry.space_group_name_H-M   'P 1'
#
loop_
_entity.id
_entity.type
_entity.pdbx_description
1 polymer ?
#
loop_
_entity_poly.entity_id
_entity_poly.type
_entity_poly.pdbx_seq_one_letter_code
_entity_poly.pdbx_strand_id
1 'polypeptide(L)'
;MSVRIGLLGPVHITVDGETVQLSRKTEALLAYLLLADGPQRRAQLAQIFCREARDPAGTLRWHLSRIRQDVSTDLLETVDKMIAVRPGAAWVDLHAFEQGLADGQDLAATVALYRDDFLQGMSLADAPEFEIWLLGERNRLRRLYEEGLSRLGQGQSEAGDFTAAITTFRRLLQHDPLSETAHARLIWLLAQDGQRDEALAQYDLCCSLLEQELAVPPTPELTELAQSIRSGLIVAPRRAALPEIDAGWFDDAPDAVDQRLIVRQAELTQLQQAWAAPSQVVMVQGDAGSGKTSLIDAFVSTQPGTVLLTGRCYESTRAMPYRPWIDLLSRLLDPISDEDLSTIPQHWAEQLGRLLPNLAARRGVVPAQHDPQEHLFAAIADFLGAQAKNTGQAVFIDDLQWA
;
A
#
# COMPACT_ATOMS: atom_id res chain seq x y z
N MET A 1 -18.38 23.54 27.06
CA MET A 1 -18.84 23.57 25.66
C MET A 1 -18.23 22.38 24.95
N SER A 2 -19.04 21.46 24.45
CA SER A 2 -18.64 20.30 23.67
C SER A 2 -18.90 20.58 22.20
N VAL A 3 -17.85 20.65 21.39
CA VAL A 3 -17.96 20.84 19.94
C VAL A 3 -17.64 19.52 19.25
N ARG A 4 -18.52 19.05 18.37
CA ARG A 4 -18.28 17.89 17.52
C ARG A 4 -18.45 18.26 16.06
N ILE A 5 -17.46 17.90 15.25
CA ILE A 5 -17.39 18.21 13.83
C ILE A 5 -17.27 16.91 13.06
N GLY A 6 -18.24 16.66 12.19
CA GLY A 6 -18.26 15.52 11.28
C GLY A 6 -17.93 15.95 9.86
N LEU A 7 -16.85 15.43 9.28
CA LEU A 7 -16.35 15.74 7.95
C LEU A 7 -16.26 14.52 7.03
N LEU A 8 -16.30 13.29 7.58
CA LEU A 8 -16.27 12.06 6.79
C LEU A 8 -17.68 11.67 6.32
N GLY A 9 -18.12 12.40 5.30
CA GLY A 9 -19.45 12.40 4.73
C GLY A 9 -20.02 13.82 4.63
N PRO A 10 -21.35 14.00 4.64
CA PRO A 10 -21.91 15.35 4.69
C PRO A 10 -21.47 16.07 5.97
N VAL A 11 -21.26 17.38 5.88
CA VAL A 11 -20.76 18.18 7.02
C VAL A 11 -21.82 18.25 8.12
N HIS A 12 -21.44 17.90 9.34
CA HIS A 12 -22.30 18.01 10.52
C HIS A 12 -21.54 18.69 11.65
N ILE A 13 -22.04 19.82 12.14
CA ILE A 13 -21.43 20.53 13.26
C ILE A 13 -22.45 20.56 14.39
N THR A 14 -22.02 20.16 15.59
CA THR A 14 -22.85 20.25 16.79
C THR A 14 -22.11 20.92 17.92
N VAL A 15 -22.83 21.75 18.68
CA VAL A 15 -22.33 22.48 19.85
C VAL A 15 -23.27 22.19 21.00
N ASP A 16 -22.76 21.57 22.05
CA ASP A 16 -23.53 21.11 23.21
C ASP A 16 -24.76 20.26 22.81
N GLY A 17 -24.65 19.52 21.70
CA GLY A 17 -25.69 18.64 21.15
C GLY A 17 -26.63 19.31 20.13
N GLU A 18 -26.59 20.64 19.97
CA GLU A 18 -27.41 21.36 19.00
C GLU A 18 -26.70 21.50 17.65
N THR A 19 -27.42 21.29 16.55
CA THR A 19 -26.87 21.42 15.20
C THR A 19 -26.63 22.88 14.84
N VAL A 20 -25.42 23.17 14.38
CA VAL A 20 -25.03 24.48 13.86
C VAL A 20 -24.98 24.42 12.34
N GLN A 21 -25.60 25.41 11.69
CA GLN A 21 -25.59 25.55 10.25
C GLN A 21 -24.68 26.70 9.86
N LEU A 22 -23.69 26.43 9.03
CA LEU A 22 -22.79 27.43 8.46
C LEU A 22 -23.03 27.53 6.95
N SER A 23 -22.55 28.60 6.33
CA SER A 23 -22.52 28.62 4.86
C SER A 23 -21.45 27.65 4.34
N ARG A 24 -21.67 27.06 3.17
CA ARG A 24 -20.73 26.11 2.52
C ARG A 24 -19.28 26.59 2.52
N LYS A 25 -19.06 27.87 2.17
CA LYS A 25 -17.71 28.46 2.17
C LYS A 25 -17.10 28.56 3.57
N THR A 26 -17.91 28.78 4.59
CA THR A 26 -17.44 28.78 6.00
C THR A 26 -17.10 27.37 6.47
N GLU A 27 -17.92 26.37 6.10
CA GLU A 27 -17.65 24.95 6.38
C GLU A 27 -16.34 24.50 5.72
N ALA A 28 -16.16 24.83 4.44
CA ALA A 28 -14.95 24.56 3.68
C ALA A 28 -13.71 25.19 4.30
N LEU A 29 -13.79 26.46 4.71
CA LEU A 29 -12.71 27.15 5.42
C LEU A 29 -12.38 26.46 6.76
N LEU A 30 -13.40 26.08 7.53
CA LEU A 30 -13.22 25.38 8.80
C LEU A 30 -12.55 24.03 8.59
N ALA A 31 -13.02 23.22 7.63
CA ALA A 31 -12.42 21.95 7.29
C ALA A 31 -10.96 22.11 6.84
N TYR A 32 -10.66 23.09 5.98
CA TYR A 32 -9.28 23.39 5.57
C TYR A 32 -8.38 23.73 6.76
N LEU A 33 -8.86 24.53 7.71
CA LEU A 33 -8.11 24.89 8.91
C LEU A 33 -7.89 23.70 9.86
N LEU A 34 -8.85 22.75 9.93
CA LEU A 34 -8.75 21.55 10.76
C LEU A 34 -7.71 20.54 10.28
N LEU A 35 -7.42 20.55 8.99
CA LEU A 35 -6.48 19.64 8.32
C LEU A 35 -5.14 20.31 7.99
N ALA A 36 -5.00 21.61 8.26
CA ALA A 36 -3.78 22.33 7.95
C ALA A 36 -2.63 21.92 8.89
N ASP A 37 -1.45 21.68 8.31
CA ASP A 37 -0.20 21.45 9.06
C ASP A 37 0.29 22.76 9.69
N GLY A 38 -0.37 23.15 10.79
CA GLY A 38 -0.05 24.33 11.59
C GLY A 38 -0.73 25.63 11.17
N PRO A 39 -0.36 26.75 11.81
CA PRO A 39 -1.06 28.03 11.65
C PRO A 39 -1.00 28.61 10.23
N GLN A 40 -2.14 29.10 9.75
CA GLN A 40 -2.34 29.59 8.38
C GLN A 40 -2.35 31.13 8.29
N ARG A 41 -1.71 31.69 7.26
CA ARG A 41 -1.71 33.14 7.04
C ARG A 41 -3.08 33.63 6.54
N ARG A 42 -3.60 34.70 7.14
CA ARG A 42 -4.87 35.32 6.69
C ARG A 42 -4.86 35.73 5.21
N ALA A 43 -3.73 36.23 4.71
CA ALA A 43 -3.60 36.60 3.30
C ALA A 43 -3.77 35.40 2.36
N GLN A 44 -3.21 34.25 2.70
CA GLN A 44 -3.34 33.01 1.94
C GLN A 44 -4.77 32.47 1.98
N LEU A 45 -5.41 32.45 3.15
CA LEU A 45 -6.82 32.05 3.27
C LEU A 45 -7.75 32.96 2.45
N ALA A 46 -7.48 34.28 2.43
CA ALA A 46 -8.25 35.21 1.61
C ALA A 46 -8.04 34.95 0.10
N GLN A 47 -6.83 34.56 -0.30
CA GLN A 47 -6.52 34.18 -1.68
C GLN A 47 -7.18 32.87 -2.11
N ILE A 48 -7.31 31.89 -1.22
CA ILE A 48 -7.96 30.61 -1.54
C ILE A 48 -9.48 30.76 -1.59
N PHE A 49 -10.08 31.36 -0.54
CA PHE A 49 -11.53 31.32 -0.35
C PHE A 49 -12.27 32.57 -0.81
N CYS A 50 -11.59 33.72 -0.89
CA CYS A 50 -12.23 35.03 -1.03
C CYS A 50 -11.66 35.85 -2.20
N ARG A 51 -10.91 35.24 -3.13
CA ARG A 51 -10.21 35.95 -4.22
C ARG A 51 -11.12 36.82 -5.07
N GLU A 52 -12.31 36.33 -5.37
CA GLU A 52 -13.29 37.02 -6.22
C GLU A 52 -14.13 38.07 -5.48
N ALA A 53 -14.01 38.14 -4.14
CA ALA A 53 -14.74 39.13 -3.36
C ALA A 53 -14.17 40.54 -3.58
N ARG A 54 -15.05 41.55 -3.51
CA ARG A 54 -14.65 42.97 -3.59
C ARG A 54 -13.67 43.38 -2.49
N ASP A 55 -13.85 42.82 -1.29
CA ASP A 55 -12.92 42.93 -0.16
C ASP A 55 -12.61 41.52 0.36
N PRO A 56 -11.55 40.86 -0.16
CA PRO A 56 -11.19 39.50 0.26
C PRO A 56 -10.85 39.39 1.75
N ALA A 57 -10.17 40.40 2.30
CA ALA A 57 -9.75 40.41 3.70
C ALA A 57 -10.93 40.62 4.66
N GLY A 58 -11.86 41.51 4.31
CA GLY A 58 -13.10 41.71 5.05
C GLY A 58 -14.00 40.48 5.00
N THR A 59 -14.12 39.84 3.83
CA THR A 59 -14.91 38.62 3.64
C THR A 59 -14.35 37.45 4.45
N LEU A 60 -13.04 37.23 4.42
CA LEU A 60 -12.39 36.24 5.29
C LEU A 60 -12.65 36.52 6.76
N ARG A 61 -12.53 37.79 7.19
CA ARG A 61 -12.78 38.17 8.59
C ARG A 61 -14.22 37.85 9.01
N TRP A 62 -15.19 38.03 8.11
CA TRP A 62 -16.58 37.64 8.36
C TRP A 62 -16.71 36.13 8.57
N HIS A 63 -16.14 35.29 7.69
CA HIS A 63 -16.16 33.83 7.84
C HIS A 63 -15.50 33.37 9.15
N LEU A 64 -14.32 33.92 9.49
CA LEU A 64 -13.63 33.61 10.74
C LEU A 64 -14.42 34.08 11.98
N SER A 65 -15.19 35.17 11.86
CA SER A 65 -16.09 35.61 12.93
C SER A 65 -17.29 34.69 13.08
N ARG A 66 -17.85 34.18 11.96
CA ARG A 66 -18.97 33.23 11.97
C ARG A 66 -18.58 31.93 12.67
N ILE A 67 -17.40 31.38 12.37
CA ILE A 67 -16.90 30.19 13.08
C ILE A 67 -16.82 30.44 14.60
N ARG A 68 -16.31 31.60 15.02
CA ARG A 68 -16.20 31.92 16.46
C ARG A 68 -17.54 32.14 17.16
N GLN A 69 -18.50 32.74 16.46
CA GLN A 69 -19.81 33.07 17.05
C GLN A 69 -20.75 31.87 17.07
N ASP A 70 -20.78 31.12 15.96
CA ASP A 70 -21.80 30.11 15.74
C ASP A 70 -21.31 28.71 16.17
N VAL A 71 -19.98 28.46 16.21
CA VAL A 71 -19.41 27.18 16.67
C VAL A 71 -18.82 27.29 18.09
N SER A 72 -17.76 28.07 18.26
CA SER A 72 -17.16 28.32 19.58
C SER A 72 -16.11 29.43 19.51
N THR A 73 -16.09 30.30 20.51
CA THR A 73 -15.10 31.39 20.61
C THR A 73 -13.69 30.88 20.80
N ASP A 74 -13.53 29.69 21.39
CA ASP A 74 -12.24 29.09 21.74
C ASP A 74 -11.68 28.19 20.64
N LEU A 75 -12.47 27.90 19.60
CA LEU A 75 -12.10 26.99 18.51
C LEU A 75 -10.92 27.51 17.68
N LEU A 76 -10.88 28.81 17.42
CA LEU A 76 -9.86 29.44 16.58
C LEU A 76 -8.94 30.32 17.41
N GLU A 77 -7.64 30.05 17.36
CA GLU A 77 -6.62 30.89 17.98
C GLU A 77 -5.80 31.69 16.96
N THR A 78 -5.07 32.68 17.44
CA THR A 78 -4.13 33.46 16.63
C THR A 78 -2.73 33.28 17.18
N VAL A 79 -1.86 32.66 16.38
CA VAL A 79 -0.45 32.40 16.69
C VAL A 79 0.39 33.21 15.70
N ASP A 80 1.21 34.15 16.17
CA ASP A 80 2.05 35.01 15.32
C ASP A 80 1.30 35.67 14.15
N LYS A 81 0.11 36.21 14.43
CA LYS A 81 -0.82 36.83 13.43
C LYS A 81 -1.40 35.85 12.40
N MET A 82 -1.10 34.55 12.51
CA MET A 82 -1.69 33.46 11.73
C MET A 82 -2.90 32.86 12.47
N ILE A 83 -3.75 32.13 11.77
CA ILE A 83 -4.96 31.50 12.31
C ILE A 83 -4.75 30.00 12.38
N ALA A 84 -5.07 29.39 13.51
CA ALA A 84 -5.08 27.94 13.70
C ALA A 84 -6.35 27.50 14.41
N VAL A 85 -6.70 26.23 14.28
CA VAL A 85 -7.64 25.59 15.19
C VAL A 85 -6.89 25.24 16.48
N ARG A 86 -7.45 25.61 17.63
CA ARG A 86 -6.87 25.26 18.92
C ARG A 86 -6.93 23.73 19.12
N PRO A 87 -5.81 23.06 19.40
CA PRO A 87 -5.81 21.62 19.67
C PRO A 87 -6.78 21.24 20.80
N GLY A 88 -7.56 20.19 20.59
CA GLY A 88 -8.53 19.68 21.57
C GLY A 88 -9.77 20.56 21.79
N ALA A 89 -9.94 21.67 21.04
CA ALA A 89 -11.11 22.53 21.17
C ALA A 89 -12.40 21.94 20.56
N ALA A 90 -12.27 20.91 19.74
CA ALA A 90 -13.39 20.13 19.19
C ALA A 90 -12.99 18.66 19.04
N TRP A 91 -13.97 17.77 19.14
CA TRP A 91 -13.85 16.42 18.65
C TRP A 91 -14.15 16.41 17.15
N VAL A 92 -13.27 15.79 16.35
CA VAL A 92 -13.40 15.73 14.89
C VAL A 92 -13.37 14.26 14.48
N ASP A 93 -14.37 13.82 13.71
CA ASP A 93 -14.46 12.41 13.27
C ASP A 93 -13.25 11.98 12.44
N LEU A 94 -12.71 12.87 11.61
CA LEU A 94 -11.51 12.64 10.82
C LEU A 94 -10.27 12.38 11.68
N HIS A 95 -10.02 13.19 12.72
CA HIS A 95 -8.89 12.96 13.62
C HIS A 95 -9.04 11.64 14.38
N ALA A 96 -10.27 11.32 14.83
CA ALA A 96 -10.56 10.05 15.48
C ALA A 96 -10.39 8.85 14.54
N PHE A 97 -10.75 9.00 13.27
CA PHE A 97 -10.57 8.00 12.23
C PHE A 97 -9.10 7.72 11.95
N GLU A 98 -8.29 8.75 11.74
CA GLU A 98 -6.84 8.59 11.49
C GLU A 98 -6.11 7.98 12.68
N GLN A 99 -6.43 8.43 13.90
CA GLN A 99 -5.88 7.85 15.12
C GLN A 99 -6.30 6.39 15.30
N GLY A 100 -7.57 6.07 15.11
CA GLY A 100 -8.05 4.69 15.22
C GLY A 100 -7.41 3.73 14.22
N LEU A 101 -7.12 4.20 13.00
CA LEU A 101 -6.40 3.41 12.00
C LEU A 101 -4.93 3.18 12.38
N ALA A 102 -4.26 4.21 12.91
CA ALA A 102 -2.88 4.11 13.37
C ALA A 102 -2.76 3.15 14.56
N ASP A 103 -3.63 3.30 15.55
CA ASP A 103 -3.64 2.48 16.77
C ASP A 103 -4.09 1.04 16.50
N GLY A 104 -4.92 0.83 15.47
CA GLY A 104 -5.46 -0.47 15.08
C GLY A 104 -6.47 -1.06 16.08
N GLN A 105 -6.86 -0.31 17.11
CA GLN A 105 -7.86 -0.71 18.08
C GLN A 105 -9.26 -0.45 17.55
N ASP A 106 -10.17 -1.41 17.74
CA ASP A 106 -11.57 -1.35 17.30
C ASP A 106 -11.72 -0.79 15.86
N LEU A 107 -11.07 -1.47 14.91
CA LEU A 107 -11.13 -1.10 13.50
C LEU A 107 -12.57 -1.02 12.98
N ALA A 108 -13.51 -1.80 13.54
CA ALA A 108 -14.91 -1.76 13.17
C ALA A 108 -15.56 -0.40 13.50
N ALA A 109 -15.37 0.10 14.73
CA ALA A 109 -15.84 1.43 15.10
C ALA A 109 -15.12 2.52 14.31
N THR A 110 -13.82 2.35 14.06
CA THR A 110 -13.00 3.31 13.31
C THR A 110 -13.51 3.48 11.88
N VAL A 111 -13.65 2.41 11.09
CA VAL A 111 -14.15 2.49 9.71
C VAL A 111 -15.62 2.90 9.63
N ALA A 112 -16.38 2.78 10.73
CA ALA A 112 -17.76 3.27 10.79
C ALA A 112 -17.86 4.80 10.86
N LEU A 113 -16.78 5.50 11.26
CA LEU A 113 -16.72 6.97 11.22
C LEU A 113 -16.77 7.50 9.79
N TYR A 114 -16.20 6.74 8.84
CA TYR A 114 -16.24 7.07 7.41
C TYR A 114 -17.59 6.68 6.82
N ARG A 115 -18.49 7.66 6.68
CA ARG A 115 -19.87 7.44 6.22
C ARG A 115 -20.03 7.61 4.71
N ASP A 116 -19.29 8.57 4.15
CA ASP A 116 -19.22 8.87 2.73
C ASP A 116 -17.93 9.69 2.48
N ASP A 117 -17.70 10.10 1.23
CA ASP A 117 -16.56 10.94 0.85
C ASP A 117 -16.42 12.17 1.76
N PHE A 118 -15.18 12.53 2.06
CA PHE A 118 -14.86 13.74 2.83
C PHE A 118 -15.53 14.98 2.25
N LEU A 119 -16.23 15.73 3.10
CA LEU A 119 -17.08 16.86 2.73
C LEU A 119 -18.02 16.52 1.57
N GLN A 120 -18.78 15.44 1.69
CA GLN A 120 -19.67 14.96 0.63
C GLN A 120 -20.57 16.09 0.08
N GLY A 121 -20.60 16.26 -1.25
CA GLY A 121 -21.39 17.30 -1.92
C GLY A 121 -20.84 18.72 -1.80
N MET A 122 -19.68 18.93 -1.16
CA MET A 122 -18.99 20.21 -1.13
C MET A 122 -18.38 20.52 -2.50
N SER A 123 -18.66 21.73 -2.99
CA SER A 123 -18.00 22.36 -4.14
C SER A 123 -18.14 23.88 -4.03
N LEU A 124 -17.06 24.60 -4.35
CA LEU A 124 -16.93 26.04 -4.38
C LEU A 124 -16.35 26.47 -5.74
N ALA A 125 -17.22 26.81 -6.68
CA ALA A 125 -16.82 27.23 -8.03
C ALA A 125 -15.89 28.46 -8.05
N ASP A 126 -15.97 29.32 -7.04
CA ASP A 126 -15.18 30.54 -6.90
C ASP A 126 -13.89 30.37 -6.06
N ALA A 127 -13.49 29.11 -5.78
CA ALA A 127 -12.29 28.76 -5.03
C ALA A 127 -11.56 27.55 -5.65
N PRO A 128 -10.97 27.68 -6.85
CA PRO A 128 -10.36 26.56 -7.57
C PRO A 128 -9.17 25.94 -6.82
N GLU A 129 -8.39 26.72 -6.08
CA GLU A 129 -7.30 26.21 -5.25
C GLU A 129 -7.83 25.29 -4.12
N PHE A 130 -9.02 25.57 -3.58
CA PHE A 130 -9.68 24.70 -2.60
C PHE A 130 -10.20 23.42 -3.24
N GLU A 131 -10.75 23.48 -4.46
CA GLU A 131 -11.24 22.28 -5.18
C GLU A 131 -10.13 21.27 -5.45
N ILE A 132 -8.94 21.76 -5.86
CA ILE A 132 -7.76 20.91 -6.07
C ILE A 132 -7.33 20.24 -4.75
N TRP A 133 -7.28 21.02 -3.66
CA TRP A 133 -6.97 20.50 -2.33
C TRP A 133 -8.00 19.45 -1.87
N LEU A 134 -9.29 19.73 -2.04
CA LEU A 134 -10.39 18.86 -1.66
C LEU A 134 -10.33 17.51 -2.39
N LEU A 135 -10.03 17.52 -3.69
CA LEU A 135 -9.85 16.30 -4.49
C LEU A 135 -8.70 15.45 -3.96
N GLY A 136 -7.55 16.08 -3.69
CA GLY A 136 -6.39 15.39 -3.12
C GLY A 136 -6.70 14.75 -1.77
N GLU A 137 -7.43 15.47 -0.91
CA GLU A 137 -7.78 15.00 0.42
C GLU A 137 -8.81 13.88 0.40
N ARG A 138 -9.83 13.96 -0.48
CA ARG A 138 -10.78 12.85 -0.70
C ARG A 138 -10.04 11.57 -1.14
N ASN A 139 -9.09 11.68 -2.07
CA ASN A 139 -8.30 10.54 -2.52
C ASN A 139 -7.39 9.96 -1.41
N ARG A 140 -6.78 10.82 -0.59
CA ARG A 140 -5.98 10.39 0.56
C ARG A 140 -6.82 9.61 1.57
N LEU A 141 -7.94 10.20 2.01
CA LEU A 141 -8.81 9.61 3.02
C LEU A 141 -9.52 8.35 2.52
N ARG A 142 -9.89 8.29 1.24
CA ARG A 142 -10.47 7.07 0.64
C ARG A 142 -9.49 5.90 0.69
N ARG A 143 -8.21 6.11 0.34
CA ARG A 143 -7.17 5.08 0.44
C ARG A 143 -6.96 4.58 1.87
N LEU A 144 -6.93 5.48 2.85
CA LEU A 144 -6.86 5.10 4.27
C LEU A 144 -8.06 4.27 4.71
N TYR A 145 -9.25 4.62 4.23
CA TYR A 145 -10.47 3.89 4.52
C TYR A 145 -10.51 2.51 3.87
N GLU A 146 -10.07 2.37 2.62
CA GLU A 146 -9.90 1.09 1.93
C GLU A 146 -8.88 0.20 2.66
N GLU A 147 -7.76 0.77 3.12
CA GLU A 147 -6.78 0.06 3.95
C GLU A 147 -7.40 -0.43 5.27
N GLY A 148 -8.15 0.45 5.96
CA GLY A 148 -8.87 0.13 7.18
C GLY A 148 -9.88 -1.01 7.00
N LEU A 149 -10.66 -0.99 5.92
CA LEU A 149 -11.57 -2.08 5.56
C LEU A 149 -10.82 -3.38 5.25
N SER A 150 -9.71 -3.31 4.53
CA SER A 150 -8.87 -4.48 4.23
C SER A 150 -8.34 -5.12 5.50
N ARG A 151 -7.79 -4.32 6.43
CA ARG A 151 -7.30 -4.78 7.74
C ARG A 151 -8.43 -5.36 8.59
N LEU A 152 -9.59 -4.71 8.64
CA LEU A 152 -10.76 -5.19 9.36
C LEU A 152 -11.25 -6.53 8.80
N GLY A 153 -11.43 -6.62 7.49
CA GLY A 153 -11.91 -7.84 6.82
C GLY A 153 -10.95 -9.01 6.99
N GLN A 154 -9.64 -8.74 6.94
CA GLN A 154 -8.62 -9.74 7.22
C GLN A 154 -8.67 -10.22 8.68
N GLY A 155 -8.79 -9.31 9.66
CA GLY A 155 -8.93 -9.68 11.07
C GLY A 155 -10.19 -10.49 11.36
N GLN A 156 -11.33 -10.12 10.75
CA GLN A 156 -12.58 -10.88 10.84
C GLN A 156 -12.43 -12.29 10.24
N SER A 157 -11.77 -12.38 9.08
CA SER A 157 -11.45 -13.66 8.44
C SER A 157 -10.57 -14.55 9.31
N GLU A 158 -9.54 -14.00 9.95
CA GLU A 158 -8.63 -14.74 10.84
C GLU A 158 -9.31 -15.21 12.12
N ALA A 159 -10.30 -14.43 12.61
CA ALA A 159 -11.17 -14.81 13.72
C ALA A 159 -12.25 -15.85 13.34
N GLY A 160 -12.37 -16.20 12.05
CA GLY A 160 -13.38 -17.12 11.54
C GLY A 160 -14.78 -16.52 11.36
N ASP A 161 -14.93 -15.20 11.52
CA ASP A 161 -16.19 -14.49 11.25
C ASP A 161 -16.28 -14.15 9.76
N PHE A 162 -16.55 -15.17 8.95
CA PHE A 162 -16.62 -15.02 7.50
C PHE A 162 -17.79 -14.14 7.07
N THR A 163 -18.92 -14.16 7.77
CA THR A 163 -20.08 -13.31 7.45
C THR A 163 -19.73 -11.82 7.59
N ALA A 164 -19.06 -11.43 8.67
CA ALA A 164 -18.59 -10.06 8.84
C ALA A 164 -17.53 -9.69 7.79
N ALA A 165 -16.55 -10.58 7.55
CA ALA A 165 -15.51 -10.36 6.56
C ALA A 165 -16.07 -10.16 5.13
N ILE A 166 -17.04 -10.99 4.71
CA ILE A 166 -17.74 -10.87 3.44
C ILE A 166 -18.40 -9.50 3.31
N THR A 167 -19.08 -9.04 4.37
CA THR A 167 -19.72 -7.73 4.39
C THR A 167 -18.70 -6.60 4.24
N THR A 168 -17.56 -6.72 4.93
CA THR A 168 -16.47 -5.74 4.86
C THR A 168 -15.83 -5.68 3.47
N PHE A 169 -15.52 -6.82 2.85
CA PHE A 169 -14.93 -6.82 1.49
C PHE A 169 -15.93 -6.38 0.41
N ARG A 170 -17.23 -6.67 0.57
CA ARG A 170 -18.27 -6.08 -0.29
C ARG A 170 -18.30 -4.56 -0.19
N ARG A 171 -18.16 -4.01 1.04
CA ARG A 171 -18.05 -2.56 1.25
C ARG A 171 -16.78 -1.99 0.61
N LEU A 172 -15.65 -2.69 0.70
CA LEU A 172 -14.40 -2.25 0.06
C LEU A 172 -14.53 -2.18 -1.47
N LEU A 173 -15.14 -3.20 -2.09
CA LEU A 173 -15.37 -3.25 -3.54
C LEU A 173 -16.36 -2.19 -4.06
N GLN A 174 -17.15 -1.54 -3.19
CA GLN A 174 -17.95 -0.37 -3.60
C GLN A 174 -17.07 0.86 -3.84
N HIS A 175 -15.89 0.94 -3.23
CA HIS A 175 -14.95 2.07 -3.37
C HIS A 175 -13.84 1.76 -4.37
N ASP A 176 -13.36 0.52 -4.42
CA ASP A 176 -12.40 0.04 -5.41
C ASP A 176 -12.92 -1.21 -6.16
N PRO A 177 -13.85 -1.03 -7.13
CA PRO A 177 -14.45 -2.14 -7.88
C PRO A 177 -13.45 -2.92 -8.75
N LEU A 178 -12.27 -2.35 -9.03
CA LEU A 178 -11.25 -2.95 -9.90
C LEU A 178 -10.16 -3.68 -9.09
N SER A 179 -10.29 -3.72 -7.75
CA SER A 179 -9.35 -4.40 -6.87
C SER A 179 -9.44 -5.92 -6.99
N GLU A 180 -8.61 -6.52 -7.85
CA GLU A 180 -8.53 -7.98 -7.98
C GLU A 180 -8.21 -8.67 -6.65
N THR A 181 -7.38 -8.04 -5.82
CA THR A 181 -7.04 -8.54 -4.47
C THR A 181 -8.29 -8.65 -3.59
N ALA A 182 -9.14 -7.61 -3.59
CA ALA A 182 -10.36 -7.62 -2.80
C ALA A 182 -11.39 -8.62 -3.33
N HIS A 183 -11.52 -8.72 -4.66
CA HIS A 183 -12.33 -9.76 -5.31
C HIS A 183 -11.85 -11.15 -4.90
N ALA A 184 -10.55 -11.44 -4.99
CA ALA A 184 -9.98 -12.72 -4.59
C ALA A 184 -10.28 -13.05 -3.12
N ARG A 185 -10.16 -12.08 -2.22
CA ARG A 185 -10.51 -12.25 -0.79
C ARG A 185 -11.98 -12.57 -0.61
N LEU A 186 -12.87 -11.81 -1.24
CA LEU A 186 -14.32 -12.04 -1.16
C LEU A 186 -14.71 -13.41 -1.74
N ILE A 187 -14.17 -13.77 -2.91
CA ILE A 187 -14.40 -15.07 -3.56
C ILE A 187 -13.98 -16.21 -2.64
N TRP A 188 -12.80 -16.11 -2.03
CA TRP A 188 -12.33 -17.12 -1.09
C TRP A 188 -13.21 -17.22 0.16
N LEU A 189 -13.60 -16.10 0.75
CA LEU A 189 -14.48 -16.07 1.92
C LEU A 189 -15.85 -16.69 1.62
N LEU A 190 -16.44 -16.35 0.47
CA LEU A 190 -17.69 -16.96 0.01
C LEU A 190 -17.54 -18.47 -0.15
N ALA A 191 -16.44 -18.95 -0.71
CA ALA A 191 -16.17 -20.38 -0.83
C ALA A 191 -16.00 -21.07 0.55
N GLN A 192 -15.30 -20.44 1.49
CA GLN A 192 -15.14 -20.94 2.87
C GLN A 192 -16.47 -20.99 3.63
N ASP A 193 -17.35 -20.02 3.40
CA ASP A 193 -18.69 -19.96 3.97
C ASP A 193 -19.68 -20.94 3.28
N GLY A 194 -19.20 -21.74 2.32
CA GLY A 194 -20.01 -22.71 1.57
C GLY A 194 -20.84 -22.09 0.44
N GLN A 195 -20.74 -20.79 0.21
CA GLN A 195 -21.44 -20.02 -0.83
C GLN A 195 -20.69 -20.09 -2.17
N ARG A 196 -20.45 -21.31 -2.63
CA ARG A 196 -19.64 -21.59 -3.83
C ARG A 196 -20.15 -20.90 -5.11
N ASP A 197 -21.47 -20.90 -5.32
CA ASP A 197 -22.05 -20.29 -6.52
C ASP A 197 -21.90 -18.76 -6.49
N GLU A 198 -22.03 -18.12 -5.32
CA GLU A 198 -21.75 -16.69 -5.14
C GLU A 198 -20.26 -16.38 -5.38
N ALA A 199 -19.35 -17.23 -4.93
CA ALA A 199 -17.92 -17.07 -5.17
C ALA A 199 -17.58 -17.07 -6.67
N LEU A 200 -18.17 -17.98 -7.45
CA LEU A 200 -17.96 -18.03 -8.90
C LEU A 200 -18.64 -16.86 -9.63
N ALA A 201 -19.84 -16.46 -9.18
CA ALA A 201 -20.50 -15.27 -9.71
C ALA A 201 -19.68 -13.99 -9.46
N GLN A 202 -19.03 -13.88 -8.30
CA GLN A 202 -18.14 -12.75 -7.98
C GLN A 202 -16.89 -12.75 -8.87
N TYR A 203 -16.32 -13.91 -9.20
CA TYR A 203 -15.23 -14.02 -10.18
C TYR A 203 -15.68 -13.52 -11.56
N ASP A 204 -16.84 -13.98 -12.04
CA ASP A 204 -17.35 -13.58 -13.35
C ASP A 204 -17.66 -12.06 -13.41
N LEU A 205 -18.13 -11.49 -12.29
CA LEU A 205 -18.29 -10.04 -12.13
C LEU A 205 -16.94 -9.31 -12.24
N CYS A 206 -15.92 -9.76 -11.52
CA CYS A 206 -14.57 -9.17 -11.59
C CYS A 206 -14.01 -9.20 -13.01
N CYS A 207 -14.09 -10.34 -13.70
CA CYS A 207 -13.67 -10.48 -15.09
C CYS A 207 -14.39 -9.48 -16.01
N SER A 208 -15.71 -9.33 -15.83
CA SER A 208 -16.51 -8.42 -16.63
C SER A 208 -16.12 -6.95 -16.42
N LEU A 209 -15.84 -6.56 -15.17
CA LEU A 209 -15.41 -5.21 -14.83
C LEU A 209 -14.01 -4.88 -15.39
N LEU A 210 -13.04 -5.79 -15.24
CA LEU A 210 -11.69 -5.60 -15.77
C LEU A 210 -11.67 -5.47 -17.29
N GLU A 211 -12.47 -6.29 -17.98
CA GLU A 211 -12.59 -6.21 -19.44
C GLU A 211 -13.23 -4.89 -19.87
N GLN A 212 -14.31 -4.45 -19.20
CA GLN A 212 -15.03 -3.23 -19.56
C GLN A 212 -14.25 -1.95 -19.29
N GLU A 213 -13.58 -1.87 -18.14
CA GLU A 213 -12.94 -0.63 -17.68
C GLU A 213 -11.46 -0.54 -18.10
N LEU A 214 -10.75 -1.67 -18.19
CA LEU A 214 -9.31 -1.71 -18.42
C LEU A 214 -8.90 -2.49 -19.67
N ALA A 215 -9.80 -3.26 -20.29
CA ALA A 215 -9.52 -4.17 -21.41
C ALA A 215 -8.36 -5.15 -21.10
N VAL A 216 -8.33 -5.65 -19.86
CA VAL A 216 -7.35 -6.64 -19.40
C VAL A 216 -8.06 -7.88 -18.85
N PRO A 217 -7.48 -9.08 -19.04
CA PRO A 217 -7.97 -10.28 -18.37
C PRO A 217 -7.66 -10.25 -16.87
N PRO A 218 -8.35 -11.07 -16.04
CA PRO A 218 -7.99 -11.26 -14.64
C PRO A 218 -6.58 -11.85 -14.50
N THR A 219 -5.97 -11.59 -13.35
CA THR A 219 -4.70 -12.18 -12.93
C THR A 219 -4.74 -13.71 -12.90
N PRO A 220 -3.58 -14.38 -13.14
CA PRO A 220 -3.47 -15.83 -13.02
C PRO A 220 -3.92 -16.34 -11.64
N GLU A 221 -3.54 -15.65 -10.56
CA GLU A 221 -3.86 -16.01 -9.18
C GLU A 221 -5.38 -16.04 -8.92
N LEU A 222 -6.10 -15.03 -9.43
CA LEU A 222 -7.55 -14.96 -9.33
C LEU A 222 -8.23 -16.08 -10.14
N THR A 223 -7.67 -16.39 -11.31
CA THR A 223 -8.15 -17.48 -12.17
C THR A 223 -7.92 -18.85 -11.55
N GLU A 224 -6.75 -19.09 -10.94
CA GLU A 224 -6.43 -20.32 -10.20
C GLU A 224 -7.36 -20.51 -9.00
N LEU A 225 -7.66 -19.44 -8.25
CA LEU A 225 -8.63 -19.49 -7.15
C LEU A 225 -10.00 -19.97 -7.64
N ALA A 226 -10.52 -19.38 -8.72
CA ALA A 226 -11.79 -19.80 -9.30
C ALA A 226 -11.78 -21.25 -9.78
N GLN A 227 -10.67 -21.71 -10.39
CA GLN A 227 -10.51 -23.12 -10.80
C GLN A 227 -10.44 -24.09 -9.62
N SER A 228 -9.78 -23.70 -8.52
CA SER A 228 -9.73 -24.49 -7.29
C SER A 228 -11.13 -24.66 -6.70
N ILE A 229 -11.91 -23.58 -6.64
CA ILE A 229 -13.31 -23.62 -6.19
C ILE A 229 -14.15 -24.51 -7.11
N ARG A 230 -14.00 -24.40 -8.45
CA ARG A 230 -14.69 -25.30 -9.41
C ARG A 230 -14.33 -26.77 -9.23
N SER A 231 -13.12 -27.10 -8.77
CA SER A 231 -12.70 -28.48 -8.52
C SER A 231 -12.98 -28.98 -7.09
N GLY A 232 -13.45 -28.10 -6.19
CA GLY A 232 -13.77 -28.45 -4.79
C GLY A 232 -12.59 -28.37 -3.82
N LEU A 233 -11.47 -27.77 -4.23
CA LEU A 233 -10.30 -27.48 -3.41
C LEU A 233 -10.35 -25.99 -3.03
N ILE A 234 -10.49 -25.64 -1.75
CA ILE A 234 -10.55 -24.22 -1.34
C ILE A 234 -9.16 -23.77 -0.89
N VAL A 235 -8.45 -23.02 -1.73
CA VAL A 235 -7.09 -22.51 -1.45
C VAL A 235 -7.15 -21.03 -1.07
N ALA A 236 -6.50 -20.62 0.03
CA ALA A 236 -6.46 -19.22 0.46
C ALA A 236 -5.68 -18.32 -0.51
N PRO A 237 -6.22 -17.14 -0.89
CA PRO A 237 -5.49 -16.18 -1.70
C PRO A 237 -4.28 -15.67 -0.92
N ARG A 238 -3.18 -15.42 -1.64
CA ARG A 238 -1.95 -14.88 -1.05
C ARG A 238 -2.26 -13.51 -0.43
N ARG A 239 -1.65 -13.18 0.71
CA ARG A 239 -1.78 -11.85 1.34
C ARG A 239 -1.21 -10.84 0.35
N ALA A 240 -2.00 -9.86 -0.09
CA ALA A 240 -1.41 -8.70 -0.73
C ALA A 240 -0.60 -8.01 0.36
N ALA A 241 0.72 -8.05 0.26
CA ALA A 241 1.52 -7.05 0.94
C ALA A 241 1.02 -5.70 0.42
N LEU A 242 0.57 -4.83 1.33
CA LEU A 242 0.53 -3.41 1.03
C LEU A 242 1.91 -3.04 0.47
N PRO A 243 2.03 -2.11 -0.50
CA PRO A 243 3.32 -1.49 -0.71
C PRO A 243 3.78 -0.98 0.65
N GLU A 244 4.92 -1.48 1.13
CA GLU A 244 5.56 -1.01 2.35
C GLU A 244 5.76 0.50 2.18
N ILE A 245 4.85 1.29 2.77
CA ILE A 245 5.18 2.67 3.11
C ILE A 245 6.22 2.51 4.20
N ASP A 246 7.43 2.93 3.87
CA ASP A 246 8.62 2.97 4.72
C ASP A 246 8.26 3.49 6.13
N ALA A 247 7.95 2.56 7.03
CA ALA A 247 7.69 2.82 8.43
C ALA A 247 9.03 2.89 9.16
N GLY A 248 9.92 3.79 8.72
CA GLY A 248 11.24 4.00 9.31
C GLY A 248 11.22 4.70 10.68
N TRP A 249 10.13 4.65 11.47
CA TRP A 249 9.99 5.50 12.68
C TRP A 249 9.56 4.78 13.97
N PHE A 250 9.45 3.45 14.01
CA PHE A 250 9.36 2.73 15.29
C PHE A 250 10.26 1.50 15.30
N ASP A 251 11.41 1.69 15.92
CA ASP A 251 12.29 0.63 16.43
C ASP A 251 11.55 -0.21 17.49
N ASP A 252 11.88 -1.50 17.51
CA ASP A 252 11.54 -2.54 18.50
C ASP A 252 10.08 -3.04 18.63
N ALA A 253 9.83 -4.22 18.07
CA ALA A 253 8.99 -5.24 18.73
C ALA A 253 9.47 -6.68 18.41
N PRO A 254 9.58 -7.57 19.43
CA PRO A 254 10.19 -8.90 19.31
C PRO A 254 9.20 -10.03 18.98
N ASP A 255 9.78 -11.08 18.37
CA ASP A 255 9.41 -12.49 18.20
C ASP A 255 7.97 -13.04 18.38
N ALA A 256 7.60 -13.78 17.31
CA ALA A 256 6.86 -15.05 17.24
C ALA A 256 5.34 -15.10 17.51
N VAL A 257 4.58 -15.67 16.55
CA VAL A 257 3.95 -17.01 16.67
C VAL A 257 3.71 -17.64 15.28
N ASP A 258 4.49 -18.66 15.00
CA ASP A 258 4.20 -19.95 14.33
C ASP A 258 2.76 -20.18 13.78
N GLN A 259 2.57 -20.00 12.48
CA GLN A 259 1.43 -20.57 11.74
C GLN A 259 1.84 -21.92 11.17
N ARG A 260 1.19 -22.98 11.65
CA ARG A 260 1.37 -24.38 11.25
C ARG A 260 1.28 -24.55 9.73
N LEU A 261 2.41 -24.38 9.06
CA LEU A 261 2.69 -24.94 7.76
C LEU A 261 2.76 -26.46 7.95
N ILE A 262 2.02 -27.23 7.16
CA ILE A 262 2.45 -28.60 6.85
C ILE A 262 3.67 -28.45 5.94
N VAL A 263 4.79 -28.00 6.52
CA VAL A 263 6.07 -27.99 5.81
C VAL A 263 6.37 -29.45 5.55
N ARG A 264 6.68 -29.77 4.30
CA ARG A 264 7.21 -31.09 3.99
C ARG A 264 8.58 -31.22 4.66
N GLN A 265 8.57 -31.73 5.90
CA GLN A 265 9.72 -31.70 6.79
C GLN A 265 10.95 -32.38 6.18
N ALA A 266 10.74 -33.37 5.31
CA ALA A 266 11.82 -34.06 4.59
C ALA A 266 12.53 -33.12 3.59
N GLU A 267 11.78 -32.40 2.76
CA GLU A 267 12.33 -31.46 1.78
C GLU A 267 12.99 -30.24 2.43
N LEU A 268 12.42 -29.72 3.53
CA LEU A 268 13.06 -28.64 4.29
C LEU A 268 14.38 -29.12 4.92
N THR A 269 14.42 -30.34 5.45
CA THR A 269 15.65 -30.95 5.96
C THR A 269 16.70 -31.10 4.84
N GLN A 270 16.29 -31.45 3.62
CA GLN A 270 17.20 -31.55 2.47
C GLN A 270 17.78 -30.19 2.08
N LEU A 271 16.97 -29.13 2.07
CA LEU A 271 17.44 -27.77 1.80
C LEU A 271 18.44 -27.30 2.86
N GLN A 272 18.18 -27.59 4.14
CA GLN A 272 19.10 -27.28 5.24
C GLN A 272 20.44 -28.03 5.13
N GLN A 273 20.41 -29.30 4.72
CA GLN A 273 21.62 -30.07 4.48
C GLN A 273 22.42 -29.55 3.28
N ALA A 274 21.73 -29.18 2.19
CA ALA A 274 22.37 -28.60 1.02
C ALA A 274 23.02 -27.24 1.33
N TRP A 275 22.36 -26.42 2.15
CA TRP A 275 22.87 -25.13 2.60
C TRP A 275 24.17 -25.21 3.40
N ALA A 276 24.35 -26.28 4.17
CA ALA A 276 25.56 -26.48 4.97
C ALA A 276 26.82 -26.75 4.13
N ALA A 277 26.67 -27.05 2.84
CA ALA A 277 27.77 -27.29 1.93
C ALA A 277 28.15 -26.03 1.12
N PRO A 278 29.44 -25.80 0.83
CA PRO A 278 29.86 -24.64 0.05
C PRO A 278 29.33 -24.70 -1.38
N SER A 279 28.72 -23.59 -1.84
CA SER A 279 28.35 -23.32 -3.23
C SER A 279 27.57 -24.43 -3.93
N GLN A 280 26.29 -24.58 -3.57
CA GLN A 280 25.39 -25.55 -4.18
C GLN A 280 24.27 -24.88 -4.99
N VAL A 281 23.91 -25.50 -6.13
CA VAL A 281 22.68 -25.20 -6.86
C VAL A 281 21.66 -26.27 -6.50
N VAL A 282 20.53 -25.84 -5.92
CA VAL A 282 19.43 -26.75 -5.58
C VAL A 282 18.27 -26.51 -6.52
N MET A 283 17.81 -27.56 -7.19
CA MET A 283 16.62 -27.50 -8.04
C MET A 283 15.41 -28.00 -7.25
N VAL A 284 14.42 -27.12 -7.04
CA VAL A 284 13.15 -27.48 -6.43
C VAL A 284 12.12 -27.74 -7.54
N GLN A 285 11.76 -29.01 -7.73
CA GLN A 285 10.78 -29.44 -8.72
C GLN A 285 9.47 -29.85 -8.06
N GLY A 286 8.37 -29.64 -8.78
CA GLY A 286 7.04 -30.01 -8.37
C GLY A 286 6.00 -29.39 -9.30
N ASP A 287 4.78 -29.90 -9.26
CA ASP A 287 3.68 -29.36 -10.06
C ASP A 287 3.42 -27.89 -9.72
N ALA A 288 2.76 -27.17 -10.63
CA ALA A 288 2.26 -25.83 -10.33
C ALA A 288 1.39 -25.87 -9.06
N GLY A 289 1.57 -24.91 -8.15
CA GLY A 289 0.85 -24.90 -6.88
C GLY A 289 1.30 -25.93 -5.83
N SER A 290 2.37 -26.72 -6.06
CA SER A 290 2.85 -27.73 -5.09
C SER A 290 3.50 -27.15 -3.82
N GLY A 291 3.53 -25.82 -3.66
CA GLY A 291 4.11 -25.14 -2.49
C GLY A 291 5.62 -24.90 -2.56
N LYS A 292 6.24 -24.85 -3.75
CA LYS A 292 7.69 -24.64 -3.93
C LYS A 292 8.17 -23.33 -3.30
N THR A 293 7.48 -22.22 -3.57
CA THR A 293 7.79 -20.92 -2.98
C THR A 293 7.65 -20.95 -1.45
N SER A 294 6.58 -21.56 -0.92
CA SER A 294 6.38 -21.71 0.52
C SER A 294 7.46 -22.56 1.21
N LEU A 295 8.01 -23.57 0.51
CA LEU A 295 9.14 -24.36 1.00
C LEU A 295 10.42 -23.52 1.09
N ILE A 296 10.68 -22.65 0.10
CA ILE A 296 11.83 -21.74 0.10
C ILE A 296 11.69 -20.69 1.20
N ASP A 297 10.52 -20.07 1.34
CA ASP A 297 10.25 -19.09 2.39
C ASP A 297 10.43 -19.70 3.78
N ALA A 298 9.90 -20.92 3.98
CA ALA A 298 10.10 -21.68 5.22
C ALA A 298 11.59 -21.99 5.46
N PHE A 299 12.34 -22.40 4.44
CA PHE A 299 13.78 -22.64 4.55
C PHE A 299 14.54 -21.38 4.96
N VAL A 300 14.29 -20.22 4.31
CA VAL A 300 14.97 -18.96 4.62
C VAL A 300 14.67 -18.50 6.05
N SER A 301 13.44 -18.69 6.53
CA SER A 301 13.09 -18.39 7.92
C SER A 301 13.92 -19.20 8.94
N THR A 302 14.47 -20.35 8.54
CA THR A 302 15.36 -21.16 9.39
C THR A 302 16.84 -20.76 9.34
N GLN A 303 17.21 -19.75 8.55
CA GLN A 303 18.60 -19.29 8.37
C GLN A 303 18.76 -17.80 8.73
N PRO A 304 18.80 -17.44 10.03
CA PRO A 304 18.96 -16.06 10.48
C PRO A 304 20.20 -15.40 9.87
N GLY A 305 20.07 -14.14 9.42
CA GLY A 305 21.17 -13.41 8.76
C GLY A 305 21.39 -13.75 7.29
N THR A 306 20.49 -14.54 6.68
CA THR A 306 20.50 -14.82 5.24
C THR A 306 19.65 -13.80 4.48
N VAL A 307 20.21 -13.20 3.44
CA VAL A 307 19.49 -12.37 2.48
C VAL A 307 19.02 -13.25 1.33
N LEU A 308 17.70 -13.33 1.12
CA LEU A 308 17.10 -14.01 -0.03
C LEU A 308 16.99 -13.03 -1.20
N LEU A 309 17.63 -13.37 -2.31
CA LEU A 309 17.60 -12.63 -3.57
C LEU A 309 16.73 -13.40 -4.57
N THR A 310 15.59 -12.84 -4.95
CA THR A 310 14.64 -13.52 -5.85
C THR A 310 14.63 -12.90 -7.25
N GLY A 311 14.92 -13.72 -8.27
CA GLY A 311 14.63 -13.43 -9.68
C GLY A 311 13.41 -14.24 -10.12
N ARG A 312 12.51 -13.67 -10.92
CA ARG A 312 11.31 -14.36 -11.41
C ARG A 312 11.28 -14.39 -12.93
N CYS A 313 10.89 -15.53 -13.49
CA CYS A 313 10.68 -15.67 -14.93
C CYS A 313 9.18 -15.65 -15.21
N TYR A 314 8.74 -14.78 -16.13
CA TYR A 314 7.34 -14.71 -16.55
C TYR A 314 7.21 -15.12 -18.02
N GLU A 315 6.14 -15.83 -18.36
CA GLU A 315 5.83 -16.21 -19.74
C GLU A 315 5.76 -14.98 -20.68
N SER A 316 5.22 -13.86 -20.20
CA SER A 316 5.13 -12.58 -20.94
C SER A 316 6.49 -11.94 -21.23
N THR A 317 7.54 -12.29 -20.48
CA THR A 317 8.89 -11.73 -20.60
C THR A 317 9.88 -12.67 -21.29
N ARG A 318 9.42 -13.79 -21.86
CA ARG A 318 10.26 -14.82 -22.49
C ARG A 318 11.15 -14.29 -23.64
N ALA A 319 10.79 -13.14 -24.22
CA ALA A 319 11.58 -12.46 -25.24
C ALA A 319 12.67 -11.51 -24.69
N MET A 320 12.73 -11.28 -23.37
CA MET A 320 13.67 -10.38 -22.72
C MET A 320 14.79 -11.18 -22.03
N PRO A 321 15.98 -11.28 -22.64
CA PRO A 321 17.07 -12.06 -22.06
C PRO A 321 17.53 -11.47 -20.73
N TYR A 322 17.95 -12.34 -19.81
CA TYR A 322 18.50 -11.99 -18.49
C TYR A 322 17.53 -11.26 -17.55
N ARG A 323 16.22 -11.27 -17.82
CA ARG A 323 15.22 -10.59 -16.98
C ARG A 323 15.30 -10.95 -15.48
N PRO A 324 15.43 -12.23 -15.07
CA PRO A 324 15.55 -12.57 -13.65
C PRO A 324 16.79 -11.95 -12.99
N TRP A 325 17.88 -11.80 -13.75
CA TRP A 325 19.11 -11.16 -13.29
C TRP A 325 18.97 -9.64 -13.23
N ILE A 326 18.28 -9.01 -14.20
CA ILE A 326 17.98 -7.58 -14.19
C ILE A 326 17.19 -7.23 -12.93
N ASP A 327 16.08 -7.95 -12.67
CA ASP A 327 15.22 -7.68 -11.52
C ASP A 327 15.95 -7.87 -10.19
N LEU A 328 16.75 -8.95 -10.08
CA LEU A 328 17.54 -9.25 -8.89
C LEU A 328 18.64 -8.19 -8.64
N LEU A 329 19.42 -7.87 -9.67
CA LEU A 329 20.56 -6.96 -9.55
C LEU A 329 20.11 -5.50 -9.37
N SER A 330 19.00 -5.08 -10.00
CA SER A 330 18.38 -3.76 -9.75
C SER A 330 18.08 -3.58 -8.27
N ARG A 331 17.40 -4.54 -7.63
CA ARG A 331 17.06 -4.48 -6.21
C ARG A 331 18.27 -4.41 -5.29
N LEU A 332 19.36 -5.07 -5.66
CA LEU A 332 20.61 -5.02 -4.90
C LEU A 332 21.30 -3.67 -5.03
N LEU A 333 21.24 -3.03 -6.20
CA LEU A 333 22.05 -1.87 -6.53
C LEU A 333 21.34 -0.54 -6.31
N ASP A 334 20.01 -0.50 -6.44
CA ASP A 334 19.19 0.71 -6.25
C ASP A 334 19.41 1.38 -4.87
N PRO A 335 19.42 0.65 -3.74
CA PRO A 335 19.62 1.26 -2.40
C PRO A 335 21.08 1.61 -2.07
N ILE A 336 22.06 1.16 -2.86
CA ILE A 336 23.48 1.43 -2.59
C ILE A 336 23.77 2.89 -2.92
N SER A 337 24.46 3.62 -2.04
CA SER A 337 24.83 5.02 -2.25
C SER A 337 25.81 5.20 -3.42
N ASP A 338 25.89 6.38 -4.04
CA ASP A 338 26.85 6.62 -5.12
C ASP A 338 28.32 6.48 -4.64
N GLU A 339 28.57 6.75 -3.36
CA GLU A 339 29.88 6.57 -2.71
C GLU A 339 30.23 5.08 -2.61
N ASP A 340 29.30 4.24 -2.16
CA ASP A 340 29.52 2.79 -2.05
C ASP A 340 29.57 2.12 -3.43
N LEU A 341 28.75 2.57 -4.38
CA LEU A 341 28.85 2.15 -5.78
C LEU A 341 30.24 2.44 -6.36
N SER A 342 30.93 3.49 -5.87
CA SER A 342 32.27 3.81 -6.33
C SER A 342 33.31 2.72 -6.06
N THR A 343 33.05 1.88 -5.06
CA THR A 343 33.91 0.76 -4.65
C THR A 343 33.79 -0.46 -5.59
N ILE A 344 32.74 -0.54 -6.41
CA ILE A 344 32.56 -1.61 -7.39
C ILE A 344 33.63 -1.49 -8.47
N PRO A 345 34.42 -2.54 -8.77
CA PRO A 345 35.44 -2.50 -9.81
C PRO A 345 34.89 -2.02 -11.16
N GLN A 346 35.64 -1.16 -11.85
CA GLN A 346 35.18 -0.53 -13.09
C GLN A 346 34.74 -1.57 -14.15
N HIS A 347 35.53 -2.64 -14.31
CA HIS A 347 35.21 -3.71 -15.26
C HIS A 347 33.89 -4.45 -14.93
N TRP A 348 33.48 -4.53 -13.65
CA TRP A 348 32.16 -5.07 -13.30
C TRP A 348 31.05 -4.08 -13.64
N ALA A 349 31.24 -2.80 -13.35
CA ALA A 349 30.25 -1.76 -13.66
C ALA A 349 29.99 -1.64 -15.17
N GLU A 350 31.03 -1.80 -16.00
CA GLU A 350 30.91 -1.83 -17.47
C GLU A 350 30.12 -3.06 -17.96
N GLN A 351 30.33 -4.24 -17.37
CA GLN A 351 29.57 -5.45 -17.71
C GLN A 351 28.12 -5.40 -17.21
N LEU A 352 27.92 -5.10 -15.93
CA LEU A 352 26.59 -5.03 -15.31
C LEU A 352 25.76 -3.89 -15.92
N GLY A 353 26.40 -2.80 -16.35
CA GLY A 353 25.78 -1.70 -17.09
C GLY A 353 25.10 -2.13 -18.40
N ARG A 354 25.45 -3.29 -18.97
CA ARG A 354 24.75 -3.89 -20.13
C ARG A 354 23.32 -4.29 -19.80
N LEU A 355 23.10 -4.72 -18.55
CA LEU A 355 21.80 -5.15 -18.03
C LEU A 355 21.08 -4.02 -17.29
N LEU A 356 21.85 -3.10 -16.69
CA LEU A 356 21.36 -2.06 -15.79
C LEU A 356 21.81 -0.66 -16.23
N PRO A 357 21.05 0.01 -17.12
CA PRO A 357 21.41 1.35 -17.62
C PRO A 357 21.57 2.39 -16.51
N ASN A 358 20.78 2.30 -15.43
CA ASN A 358 20.85 3.20 -14.29
C ASN A 358 22.19 3.07 -13.53
N LEU A 359 22.74 1.86 -13.41
CA LEU A 359 24.06 1.65 -12.80
C LEU A 359 25.15 2.34 -13.63
N ALA A 360 25.11 2.18 -14.95
CA ALA A 360 26.08 2.80 -15.85
C ALA A 360 26.05 4.33 -15.75
N ALA A 361 24.83 4.91 -15.69
CA ALA A 361 24.64 6.35 -15.51
C ALA A 361 25.19 6.85 -14.16
N ARG A 362 24.88 6.16 -13.05
CA ARG A 362 25.34 6.52 -11.70
C ARG A 362 26.85 6.38 -11.53
N ARG A 363 27.45 5.36 -12.14
CA ARG A 363 28.91 5.12 -12.12
C ARG A 363 29.68 5.97 -13.13
N GLY A 364 29.01 6.61 -14.08
CA GLY A 364 29.64 7.34 -15.17
C GLY A 364 30.49 6.43 -16.09
N VAL A 365 30.13 5.15 -16.21
CA VAL A 365 30.85 4.18 -17.06
C VAL A 365 30.10 3.94 -18.36
N VAL A 366 30.83 3.63 -19.42
CA VAL A 366 30.23 3.22 -20.69
C VAL A 366 30.01 1.70 -20.64
N PRO A 367 28.78 1.20 -20.83
CA PRO A 367 28.53 -0.24 -20.86
C PRO A 367 29.39 -0.93 -21.92
N ALA A 368 29.92 -2.10 -21.59
CA ALA A 368 30.73 -2.89 -22.52
C ALA A 368 29.91 -3.28 -23.75
N GLN A 369 30.38 -2.92 -24.95
CA GLN A 369 29.73 -3.26 -26.22
C GLN A 369 30.47 -4.41 -26.90
N HIS A 370 29.74 -5.41 -27.39
CA HIS A 370 30.27 -6.57 -28.13
C HIS A 370 31.21 -7.51 -27.34
N ASP A 371 31.06 -7.58 -26.02
CA ASP A 371 31.90 -8.45 -25.17
C ASP A 371 31.26 -9.86 -24.97
N PRO A 372 32.06 -10.95 -24.88
CA PRO A 372 31.54 -12.30 -24.67
C PRO A 372 30.63 -12.41 -23.44
N GLN A 373 29.64 -13.29 -23.52
CA GLN A 373 28.70 -13.55 -22.41
C GLN A 373 29.40 -14.06 -21.15
N GLU A 374 30.54 -14.74 -21.30
CA GLU A 374 31.37 -15.24 -20.20
C GLU A 374 31.83 -14.12 -19.26
N HIS A 375 32.18 -12.95 -19.81
CA HIS A 375 32.58 -11.80 -18.99
C HIS A 375 31.41 -11.20 -18.20
N LEU A 376 30.21 -11.20 -18.79
CA LEU A 376 29.00 -10.78 -18.08
C LEU A 376 28.67 -11.75 -16.94
N PHE A 377 28.75 -13.06 -17.20
CA PHE A 377 28.50 -14.07 -16.17
C PHE A 377 29.54 -14.05 -15.06
N ALA A 378 30.82 -13.86 -15.39
CA ALA A 378 31.88 -13.66 -14.41
C ALA A 378 31.61 -12.43 -13.55
N ALA A 379 31.25 -11.30 -14.15
CA ALA A 379 30.92 -10.08 -13.41
C ALA A 379 29.71 -10.24 -12.48
N ILE A 380 28.66 -10.94 -12.90
CA ILE A 380 27.50 -11.26 -12.04
C ILE A 380 27.93 -12.15 -10.87
N ALA A 381 28.68 -13.23 -11.15
CA ALA A 381 29.13 -14.17 -10.13
C ALA A 381 30.07 -13.51 -9.11
N ASP A 382 31.03 -12.71 -9.59
CA ASP A 382 31.98 -12.01 -8.73
C ASP A 382 31.30 -10.92 -7.89
N PHE A 383 30.34 -10.19 -8.47
CA PHE A 383 29.55 -9.20 -7.74
C PHE A 383 28.74 -9.84 -6.61
N LEU A 384 27.97 -10.89 -6.90
CA LEU A 384 27.20 -11.62 -5.89
C LEU A 384 28.11 -12.27 -4.85
N GLY A 385 29.24 -12.84 -5.28
CA GLY A 385 30.25 -13.41 -4.39
C GLY A 385 30.89 -12.37 -3.46
N ALA A 386 31.08 -11.13 -3.91
CA ALA A 386 31.58 -10.04 -3.07
C ALA A 386 30.55 -9.63 -2.01
N GLN A 387 29.27 -9.57 -2.36
CA GLN A 387 28.18 -9.26 -1.43
C GLN A 387 27.97 -10.38 -0.39
N ALA A 388 28.11 -11.64 -0.82
CA ALA A 388 27.96 -12.82 0.03
C ALA A 388 29.10 -13.02 1.05
N LYS A 389 30.22 -12.28 0.96
CA LYS A 389 31.30 -12.34 1.97
C LYS A 389 30.92 -11.69 3.30
N ASN A 390 29.90 -10.82 3.30
CA ASN A 390 29.49 -10.06 4.47
C ASN A 390 28.14 -10.55 5.06
N THR A 391 27.37 -11.34 4.32
CA THR A 391 26.03 -11.84 4.68
C THR A 391 25.83 -13.24 4.07
N GLY A 392 25.07 -14.13 4.73
CA GLY A 392 24.62 -15.35 4.05
C GLY A 392 23.71 -14.95 2.89
N GLN A 393 23.95 -15.43 1.67
CA GLN A 393 23.12 -15.05 0.52
C GLN A 393 22.54 -16.26 -0.17
N ALA A 394 21.21 -16.28 -0.30
CA ALA A 394 20.49 -17.29 -1.06
C ALA A 394 19.93 -16.64 -2.32
N VAL A 395 20.27 -17.17 -3.49
CA VAL A 395 19.66 -16.74 -4.76
C VAL A 395 18.59 -17.74 -5.15
N PHE A 396 17.36 -17.26 -5.32
CA PHE A 396 16.22 -18.05 -5.76
C PHE A 396 15.72 -17.54 -7.11
N ILE A 397 15.79 -18.39 -8.14
CA ILE A 397 15.20 -18.11 -9.44
C ILE A 397 13.90 -18.90 -9.54
N ASP A 398 12.78 -18.18 -9.49
CA ASP A 398 11.45 -18.78 -9.56
C ASP A 398 11.01 -18.95 -11.01
N ASP A 399 10.20 -19.99 -11.22
CA ASP A 399 9.57 -20.32 -12.50
C ASP A 399 10.54 -20.44 -13.71
N LEU A 400 11.70 -21.06 -13.48
CA LEU A 400 12.75 -21.25 -14.50
C LEU A 400 12.25 -21.88 -15.82
N GLN A 401 11.12 -22.60 -15.82
CA GLN A 401 10.49 -23.10 -17.05
C GLN A 401 10.12 -22.02 -18.07
N TRP A 402 10.01 -20.76 -17.63
CA TRP A 402 9.72 -19.59 -18.47
C TRP A 402 10.97 -18.77 -18.85
N ALA A 403 12.16 -19.17 -18.39
CA ALA A 403 13.42 -18.50 -18.66
C ALA A 403 13.92 -18.67 -20.10
#